data_AF-A0A0J6HHF2-F1
#
_entry.id   AF-A0A0J6HHF2-F1
#
_cell.length_a   1.000
_cell.length_b   1.000
_cell.length_c   1.000
_cell.angle_alpha   90.00
_cell.angle_beta   90.00
_cell.angle_gamma   90.00
#
_symmetry.space_group_name_H-M   'P 1'
#
loop_
_entity.id
_entity.type
_entity.pdbx_description
1 polymer ?
#
loop_
_entity_poly.entity_id
_entity_poly.type
_entity_poly.pdbx_seq_one_letter_code
_entity_poly.pdbx_strand_id
1 'polypeptide(L)'
;MARKPETTWEMLNEAMSHFQEHIRNKKLAWELSLVDLLHVSNFKGGNASITEPMATLPAKLKYYEIALRDIETTFKKKPLNNLTEEELTQLTGRCTDFLALTTKPKSKIRGLGRLTLQR
;
A
#
# COMPACT_ATOMS: atom_id res chain seq x y z
N MET A 1 -10.17 -25.37 15.99
CA MET A 1 -9.90 -26.12 14.75
C MET A 1 -8.90 -25.32 13.92
N ALA A 2 -7.72 -25.88 13.63
CA ALA A 2 -6.76 -25.24 12.75
C ALA A 2 -7.33 -25.18 11.32
N ARG A 3 -7.38 -23.99 10.72
CA ARG A 3 -7.80 -23.84 9.31
C ARG A 3 -6.82 -24.61 8.43
N LYS A 4 -7.34 -25.38 7.47
CA LYS A 4 -6.50 -26.13 6.53
C LYS A 4 -5.66 -25.14 5.70
N PRO A 5 -4.36 -25.38 5.49
CA PRO A 5 -3.50 -24.46 4.73
C PRO A 5 -4.03 -24.14 3.32
N GLU A 6 -4.62 -25.15 2.65
CA GLU A 6 -5.23 -25.03 1.32
C GLU A 6 -6.32 -23.94 1.29
N THR A 7 -7.22 -23.94 2.27
CA THR A 7 -8.27 -22.90 2.39
C THR A 7 -7.73 -21.51 2.65
N THR A 8 -6.51 -21.38 3.17
CA THR A 8 -5.91 -20.07 3.46
C THR A 8 -5.36 -19.42 2.18
N TRP A 9 -4.75 -20.20 1.29
CA TRP A 9 -4.25 -19.70 0.00
C TRP A 9 -5.38 -19.30 -0.95
N GLU A 10 -6.44 -20.09 -1.01
CA GLU A 10 -7.63 -19.77 -1.81
C GLU A 10 -8.28 -18.46 -1.33
N MET A 11 -8.44 -18.28 -0.02
CA MET A 11 -8.95 -17.02 0.55
C MET A 11 -8.06 -15.82 0.25
N LEU A 12 -6.73 -15.99 0.22
CA LEU A 12 -5.80 -14.91 -0.14
C LEU A 12 -5.88 -14.57 -1.64
N ASN A 13 -6.11 -15.55 -2.50
CA ASN A 13 -6.34 -15.32 -3.94
C ASN A 13 -7.62 -14.52 -4.18
N GLU A 14 -8.71 -14.84 -3.45
CA GLU A 14 -9.94 -14.06 -3.50
C GLU A 14 -9.73 -12.63 -2.98
N ALA A 15 -9.06 -12.46 -1.84
CA ALA A 15 -8.72 -11.15 -1.31
C ALA A 15 -7.87 -10.32 -2.30
N MET A 16 -6.95 -10.96 -3.02
CA MET A 16 -6.11 -10.33 -4.04
C MET A 16 -6.96 -9.92 -5.25
N SER A 17 -7.86 -10.78 -5.71
CA SER A 17 -8.78 -10.49 -6.80
C SER A 17 -9.66 -9.29 -6.47
N HIS A 18 -10.22 -9.22 -5.25
CA HIS A 18 -10.97 -8.07 -4.78
C HIS A 18 -10.13 -6.79 -4.75
N PHE A 19 -8.88 -6.86 -4.29
CA PHE A 19 -8.00 -5.69 -4.26
C PHE A 19 -7.65 -5.19 -5.67
N GLN A 20 -7.33 -6.10 -6.59
CA GLN A 20 -7.04 -5.77 -7.98
C GLN A 20 -8.25 -5.14 -8.67
N GLU A 21 -9.44 -5.69 -8.46
CA GLU A 21 -10.68 -5.15 -9.03
C GLU A 21 -11.01 -3.77 -8.44
N HIS A 22 -10.82 -3.59 -7.12
CA HIS A 22 -10.94 -2.28 -6.48
C HIS A 22 -10.00 -1.27 -7.14
N ILE A 23 -8.70 -1.58 -7.30
CA ILE A 23 -7.73 -0.69 -7.95
C ILE A 23 -8.14 -0.36 -9.40
N ARG A 24 -8.56 -1.36 -10.19
CA ARG A 24 -8.95 -1.18 -11.59
C ARG A 24 -10.10 -0.19 -11.75
N ASN A 25 -11.04 -0.19 -10.80
CA ASN A 25 -12.24 0.65 -10.84
C ASN A 25 -12.00 2.07 -10.29
N LYS A 26 -10.80 2.39 -9.79
CA LYS A 26 -10.49 3.74 -9.30
C LYS A 26 -10.34 4.72 -10.46
N LYS A 27 -10.98 5.87 -10.33
CA LYS A 27 -10.77 7.01 -11.25
C LYS A 27 -9.32 7.50 -11.22
N LEU A 28 -8.72 7.51 -10.03
CA LEU A 28 -7.35 7.95 -9.78
C LEU A 28 -6.63 6.85 -9.00
N ALA A 29 -5.61 6.24 -9.62
CA ALA A 29 -4.91 5.09 -9.04
C ALA A 29 -4.16 5.45 -7.74
N TRP A 30 -3.73 6.70 -7.60
CA TRP A 30 -2.97 7.23 -6.46
C TRP A 30 -3.83 7.78 -5.32
N GLU A 31 -5.14 7.97 -5.50
CA GLU A 31 -6.03 8.39 -4.42
C GLU A 31 -6.14 7.27 -3.39
N LEU A 32 -6.23 7.56 -2.09
CA LEU A 32 -6.28 6.53 -1.06
C LEU A 32 -7.40 6.79 -0.07
N SER A 33 -8.06 5.70 0.32
CA SER A 33 -9.20 5.69 1.21
C SER A 33 -9.02 4.62 2.31
N LEU A 34 -9.94 4.60 3.26
CA LEU A 34 -10.01 3.53 4.24
C LEU A 34 -10.17 2.14 3.58
N VAL A 35 -10.90 2.06 2.46
CA VAL A 35 -11.12 0.80 1.72
C VAL A 35 -9.80 0.21 1.23
N ASP A 36 -8.88 1.05 0.74
CA ASP A 36 -7.54 0.61 0.32
C ASP A 36 -6.76 0.00 1.49
N LEU A 37 -6.86 0.61 2.68
CA LEU A 37 -6.20 0.09 3.87
C LEU A 37 -6.81 -1.23 4.34
N LEU A 38 -8.13 -1.41 4.21
CA LEU A 38 -8.80 -2.67 4.54
C LEU A 38 -8.34 -3.80 3.62
N HIS A 39 -8.20 -3.55 2.32
CA HIS A 39 -7.60 -4.52 1.42
C HIS A 39 -6.17 -4.89 1.82
N VAL A 40 -5.33 -3.90 2.18
CA VAL A 40 -3.96 -4.16 2.64
C VAL A 40 -3.94 -4.92 3.97
N SER A 41 -4.89 -4.68 4.88
CA SER A 41 -4.97 -5.41 6.16
C SER A 41 -5.21 -6.91 5.98
N ASN A 42 -5.90 -7.33 4.92
CA ASN A 42 -6.13 -8.74 4.62
C ASN A 42 -4.81 -9.52 4.41
N PHE A 43 -3.74 -8.82 3.99
CA PHE A 43 -2.44 -9.43 3.70
C PHE A 43 -1.41 -9.29 4.82
N LYS A 44 -1.71 -8.53 5.88
CA LYS A 44 -0.76 -8.30 6.99
C LYS A 44 -0.65 -9.46 7.98
N GLY A 45 -1.53 -10.46 7.91
CA GLY A 45 -1.62 -11.51 8.93
C GLY A 45 -2.28 -11.02 10.23
N GLY A 46 -2.56 -11.94 11.15
CA GLY A 46 -3.47 -11.77 12.29
C GLY A 46 -3.33 -10.48 13.11
N ASN A 47 -4.49 -9.95 13.55
CA ASN A 47 -4.67 -8.79 14.42
C ASN A 47 -4.08 -7.44 13.94
N ALA A 48 -3.75 -7.29 12.67
CA ALA A 48 -3.39 -6.00 12.08
C ALA A 48 -4.62 -5.08 11.91
N SER A 49 -5.20 -4.63 13.01
CA SER A 49 -6.29 -3.65 13.01
C SER A 49 -5.73 -2.26 12.71
N ILE A 50 -6.29 -1.58 11.72
CA ILE A 50 -6.06 -0.15 11.50
C ILE A 50 -6.88 0.60 12.56
N THR A 51 -6.20 1.30 13.45
CA THR A 51 -6.80 1.97 14.62
C THR A 51 -6.59 3.47 14.61
N GLU A 52 -6.23 4.02 13.45
CA GLU A 52 -6.09 5.46 13.27
C GLU A 52 -7.46 6.14 13.34
N PRO A 53 -7.64 7.19 14.16
CA PRO A 53 -8.90 7.93 14.21
C PRO A 53 -9.31 8.50 12.85
N MET A 54 -10.61 8.43 12.53
CA MET A 54 -11.15 8.98 11.27
C MET A 54 -10.91 10.48 11.12
N ALA A 55 -10.75 11.23 12.22
CA ALA A 55 -10.43 12.65 12.17
C ALA A 55 -9.02 12.94 11.63
N THR A 56 -8.06 12.02 11.82
CA THR A 56 -6.66 12.21 11.42
C THR A 56 -6.28 11.38 10.19
N LEU A 57 -7.03 10.31 9.90
CA LEU A 57 -6.73 9.39 8.81
C LEU A 57 -6.68 10.05 7.42
N PRO A 58 -7.65 10.90 7.00
CA PRO A 58 -7.59 11.53 5.67
C PRO A 58 -6.34 12.40 5.46
N ALA A 59 -5.95 13.17 6.48
CA ALA A 59 -4.75 14.00 6.42
C ALA A 59 -3.47 13.14 6.28
N LYS A 60 -3.43 11.98 6.93
CA LYS A 60 -2.32 11.03 6.83
C LYS A 60 -2.26 10.35 5.47
N LEU A 61 -3.40 9.87 4.97
CA LEU A 61 -3.53 9.29 3.64
C LEU A 61 -3.05 10.26 2.56
N LYS A 62 -3.28 11.56 2.74
CA LYS A 62 -2.83 12.58 1.79
C LYS A 62 -1.33 12.56 1.52
N TYR A 63 -0.50 12.27 2.52
CA TYR A 63 0.96 12.13 2.32
C TYR A 63 1.31 10.98 1.38
N TYR A 64 0.60 9.85 1.50
CA TYR A 64 0.79 8.70 0.63
C TYR A 64 0.28 8.98 -0.78
N GLU A 65 -0.87 9.63 -0.92
CA GLU A 65 -1.40 10.03 -2.24
C GLU A 65 -0.43 10.95 -3.00
N ILE A 66 0.17 11.93 -2.30
CA ILE A 66 1.14 12.84 -2.90
C ILE A 66 2.35 12.06 -3.44
N ALA A 67 2.88 11.12 -2.65
CA ALA A 67 4.01 10.30 -3.08
C ALA A 67 3.66 9.36 -4.25
N LEU A 68 2.47 8.74 -4.25
CA LEU A 68 2.02 7.91 -5.37
C LEU A 68 1.79 8.73 -6.64
N ARG A 69 1.23 9.93 -6.51
CA ARG A 69 1.04 10.86 -7.62
C ARG A 69 2.38 11.33 -8.18
N ASP A 70 3.37 11.59 -7.34
CA ASP A 70 4.73 11.96 -7.78
C ASP A 70 5.36 10.83 -8.62
N ILE A 71 5.23 9.57 -8.16
CA ILE A 71 5.69 8.40 -8.92
C ILE A 71 4.94 8.30 -10.26
N GLU A 72 3.60 8.38 -10.26
CA GLU A 72 2.82 8.27 -11.50
C GLU A 72 3.19 9.37 -12.51
N THR A 73 3.33 10.61 -12.05
CA THR A 73 3.63 11.76 -12.92
C THR A 73 5.06 11.77 -13.44
N THR A 74 6.02 11.30 -12.63
CA THR A 74 7.43 11.19 -13.03
C THR A 74 7.61 10.13 -14.12
N PHE A 75 7.06 8.93 -13.92
CA PHE A 75 7.27 7.81 -14.84
C PHE A 75 6.18 7.66 -15.91
N LYS A 76 5.10 8.45 -15.86
CA LYS A 76 4.02 8.53 -16.85
C LYS A 76 3.46 7.17 -17.28
N LYS A 77 3.35 6.23 -16.33
CA LYS A 77 2.89 4.85 -16.57
C LYS A 77 3.76 4.04 -17.54
N LYS A 78 5.03 4.41 -17.72
CA LYS A 78 6.00 3.56 -18.43
C LYS A 78 6.06 2.19 -17.74
N PRO A 79 6.06 1.08 -18.50
CA PRO A 79 6.30 -0.23 -17.91
C PRO A 79 7.76 -0.30 -17.45
N LEU A 80 8.04 -1.11 -16.42
CA LEU A 80 9.36 -1.18 -15.77
C LEU A 80 10.49 -1.56 -16.74
N ASN A 81 10.20 -2.39 -17.75
CA ASN A 81 11.16 -2.79 -18.79
C ASN A 81 11.53 -1.66 -19.75
N ASN A 82 10.80 -0.54 -19.72
CA ASN A 82 11.07 0.64 -20.55
C ASN A 82 11.71 1.78 -19.75
N LEU A 83 12.09 1.54 -18.50
CA LEU A 83 12.80 2.52 -17.68
C LEU A 83 14.31 2.39 -17.91
N THR A 84 15.01 3.52 -17.98
CA THR A 84 16.48 3.54 -17.97
C THR A 84 17.02 3.16 -16.59
N GLU A 85 18.31 2.82 -16.48
CA GLU A 85 18.94 2.57 -15.18
C GLU A 85 18.84 3.77 -14.22
N GLU A 86 18.93 4.98 -14.76
CA GLU A 86 18.74 6.21 -13.99
C GLU A 86 17.29 6.33 -13.48
N GLU A 87 16.29 6.08 -14.34
CA GLU A 87 14.88 6.09 -13.96
C GLU A 87 14.57 5.01 -12.91
N LEU A 88 15.16 3.81 -13.03
CA LEU A 88 15.04 2.73 -12.04
C LEU A 88 15.64 3.13 -10.69
N THR A 89 16.78 3.83 -10.69
CA THR A 89 17.42 4.35 -9.48
C THR A 89 16.51 5.40 -8.82
N GLN A 90 15.94 6.31 -9.60
CA GLN A 90 15.01 7.33 -9.11
C GLN A 90 13.71 6.70 -8.55
N LEU A 91 13.19 5.66 -9.22
CA LEU A 91 12.01 4.92 -8.77
C LEU A 91 12.28 4.23 -7.44
N THR A 92 13.44 3.58 -7.30
CA THR A 92 13.87 2.93 -6.06
C THR A 92 13.95 3.92 -4.91
N GLY A 93 14.52 5.10 -5.15
CA GLY A 93 14.57 6.19 -4.17
C GLY A 93 13.17 6.62 -3.71
N ARG A 94 12.25 6.85 -4.66
CA ARG A 94 10.85 7.23 -4.36
C ARG A 94 10.09 6.15 -3.60
N CYS A 95 10.27 4.88 -3.97
CA CYS A 95 9.71 3.76 -3.23
C CYS A 95 10.23 3.71 -1.79
N THR A 96 11.52 3.99 -1.59
CA THR A 96 12.14 4.06 -0.26
C THR A 96 11.54 5.21 0.56
N ASP A 97 11.37 6.39 -0.04
CA ASP A 97 10.74 7.54 0.60
C ASP A 97 9.28 7.29 0.96
N PHE A 98 8.54 6.61 0.07
CA PHE A 98 7.17 6.17 0.30
C PHE A 98 7.08 5.23 1.51
N LEU A 99 7.96 4.23 1.59
CA LEU A 99 8.03 3.31 2.73
C LEU A 99 8.35 4.05 4.04
N ALA A 100 9.24 5.06 3.99
CA ALA A 100 9.58 5.88 5.16
C ALA A 100 8.39 6.70 5.69
N LEU A 101 7.33 6.94 4.92
CA LEU A 101 6.11 7.60 5.43
C LEU A 101 5.47 6.83 6.60
N THR A 102 5.68 5.51 6.67
CA THR A 102 5.14 4.67 7.75
C THR A 102 5.77 4.94 9.12
N THR A 103 6.94 5.58 9.16
CA THR A 103 7.67 5.87 10.41
C THR A 103 7.61 7.35 10.80
N LYS A 104 7.27 8.25 9.87
CA LYS A 104 7.21 9.70 10.11
C LYS A 104 5.97 10.09 10.93
N PRO A 105 6.08 10.95 11.97
CA PRO A 105 4.96 11.27 12.86
C PRO A 105 3.69 11.80 12.17
N LYS A 106 3.86 12.61 11.12
CA LYS A 106 2.74 13.25 10.40
C LYS A 106 1.98 12.32 9.45
N SER A 107 2.62 11.24 8.99
CA SER A 107 2.04 10.31 8.02
C SER A 107 1.84 8.90 8.57
N LYS A 108 2.45 8.55 9.71
CA LYS A 108 2.32 7.24 10.34
C LYS A 108 0.86 6.96 10.71
N ILE A 109 0.27 5.93 10.11
CA ILE A 109 -1.08 5.44 10.40
C ILE A 109 -0.98 4.33 11.45
N ARG A 110 -1.72 4.43 12.57
CA ARG A 110 -1.75 3.39 13.61
C ARG A 110 -2.29 2.07 13.04
N GLY A 111 -1.59 0.96 13.30
CA GLY A 111 -1.87 -0.35 12.68
C GLY A 111 -1.22 -0.54 11.29
N LEU A 112 -0.63 0.52 10.73
CA LEU A 112 0.19 0.50 9.52
C LEU A 112 1.68 0.70 9.89
N GLY A 113 2.63 0.02 9.22
CA GLY A 113 4.05 0.37 9.41
C GLY A 113 4.89 -0.33 10.50
N ARG A 114 4.53 -1.54 10.97
CA ARG A 114 5.51 -2.45 11.60
C ARG A 114 5.51 -3.77 10.84
N LEU A 115 6.42 -3.88 9.87
CA LEU A 115 6.98 -5.18 9.49
C LEU A 115 8.27 -5.28 10.28
N THR A 116 8.23 -5.88 11.46
CA THR A 116 9.43 -6.53 11.97
C THR A 116 9.70 -7.67 10.99
N LEU A 117 10.60 -7.44 10.04
CA LEU A 117 11.38 -8.51 9.44
C LEU A 117 12.16 -9.12 10.61
N GLN A 118 11.57 -10.11 11.27
CA GLN A 118 12.36 -11.06 12.03
C GLN A 118 13.20 -11.79 10.98
N ARG A 119 14.48 -11.42 10.95
CA ARG A 119 15.53 -12.22 10.32
C ARG A 119 15.62 -13.57 11.00
#